data_AF-A0A8B6M9N8-F1
#
_entry.id   AF-A0A8B6M9N8-F1
#
_cell.length_a   1.000
_cell.length_b   1.000
_cell.length_c   1.000
_cell.angle_alpha   90.00
_cell.angle_beta   90.00
_cell.angle_gamma   90.00
#
_symmetry.space_group_name_H-M   'P 1'
#
loop_
_entity.id
_entity.type
_entity.pdbx_description
1 polymer ?
#
loop_
_entity_poly.entity_id
_entity_poly.type
_entity_poly.pdbx_seq_one_letter_code
_entity_poly.pdbx_strand_id
1 'polypeptide(L)'
;MAGLAQKGGAVLSHVKIAQNPADIHAIRVAAGEADLILGCDLVVSGSAQARAAIRRGEAGVVVNTAEIYPGEFTRDADFTLPSAAIKRAIEQAAGDGARFINATGMATALLGNSIAANMFMLGYAWQHGFVPLDDASLLRAIELNGEAVEMNSQAFLWGRRAAADMEAVAAFIGGLGRSPLAPKATQTLEELIASRAAFLSAYENAAYARRYLSTVSFIKEAERERTPGSLELTQAVARALFKLMAVKDEYEVARLYTDGSFAKQVAQTFEGDLRFEFHLAPPILGRKNARGEAVKTSFGPWMMTAFKALARLKFLRATPFDIFGYTAERRLERKLIADYEILLNEIVERLSPDNHALAVALAEVPQKIRGFGHVKLRSLEAAKNESHALLDQFRQETRPMKIAAE
;
A
#
# COMPACT_ATOMS: atom_id res chain seq x y z
N MET A 1 -24.13 -22.15 9.51
CA MET A 1 -23.97 -20.70 9.77
C MET A 1 -23.73 -20.04 8.43
N ALA A 2 -24.76 -19.39 7.86
CA ALA A 2 -24.57 -18.54 6.69
C ALA A 2 -23.67 -17.37 7.13
N GLY A 3 -22.47 -17.28 6.57
CA GLY A 3 -21.50 -16.25 6.94
C GLY A 3 -22.10 -14.88 6.64
N LEU A 4 -22.35 -14.09 7.67
CA LEU A 4 -22.58 -12.66 7.51
C LEU A 4 -21.38 -12.10 6.76
N ALA A 5 -21.58 -11.68 5.51
CA ALA A 5 -20.56 -11.06 4.69
C ALA A 5 -20.10 -9.77 5.39
N GLN A 6 -19.02 -9.85 6.15
CA GLN A 6 -18.30 -8.67 6.59
C GLN A 6 -17.47 -8.16 5.43
N LYS A 7 -17.57 -6.87 5.10
CA LYS A 7 -16.69 -6.23 4.11
C LYS A 7 -15.24 -6.46 4.52
N GLY A 8 -14.48 -7.21 3.72
CA GLY A 8 -13.07 -7.52 3.95
C GLY A 8 -12.77 -8.73 4.83
N GLY A 9 -13.77 -9.58 5.13
CA GLY A 9 -13.57 -10.87 5.78
C GLY A 9 -13.15 -11.97 4.80
N ALA A 10 -12.46 -13.00 5.29
CA ALA A 10 -12.09 -14.18 4.51
C ALA A 10 -13.33 -14.95 4.06
N VAL A 11 -13.43 -15.26 2.76
CA VAL A 11 -14.55 -16.02 2.19
C VAL A 11 -14.02 -17.30 1.53
N LEU A 12 -14.48 -18.45 2.01
CA LEU A 12 -14.22 -19.75 1.41
C LEU A 12 -15.52 -20.33 0.84
N SER A 13 -15.54 -20.58 -0.46
CA SER A 13 -16.67 -21.21 -1.16
C SER A 13 -16.34 -22.67 -1.45
N HIS A 14 -17.29 -23.56 -1.16
CA HIS A 14 -17.20 -24.97 -1.52
C HIS A 14 -18.10 -25.23 -2.73
N VAL A 15 -17.53 -25.77 -3.80
CA VAL A 15 -18.26 -26.14 -5.03
C VAL A 15 -18.04 -27.63 -5.27
N LYS A 16 -19.12 -28.37 -5.47
CA LYS A 16 -19.08 -29.76 -5.91
C LYS A 16 -19.80 -29.88 -7.25
N ILE A 17 -19.13 -30.55 -8.18
CA ILE A 17 -19.65 -30.82 -9.51
C ILE A 17 -19.74 -32.33 -9.64
N ALA A 18 -20.91 -32.84 -10.01
CA ALA A 18 -21.15 -34.25 -10.27
C ALA A 18 -22.05 -34.39 -11.49
N GLN A 19 -22.03 -35.56 -12.12
CA GLN A 19 -22.89 -35.86 -13.27
C GLN A 19 -24.38 -35.90 -12.85
N ASN A 20 -24.68 -36.46 -11.68
CA ASN A 20 -26.03 -36.49 -11.13
C ASN A 20 -26.09 -35.78 -9.77
N PRO A 21 -27.17 -35.03 -9.48
CA PRO A 21 -27.35 -34.39 -8.16
C PRO A 21 -27.32 -35.39 -6.99
N ALA A 22 -27.76 -36.63 -7.21
CA ALA A 22 -27.78 -37.68 -6.19
C ALA A 22 -26.39 -38.10 -5.70
N ASP A 23 -25.35 -37.82 -6.49
CA ASP A 23 -23.95 -38.14 -6.16
C ASP A 23 -23.35 -37.13 -5.17
N ILE A 24 -24.03 -36.00 -4.90
CA ILE A 24 -23.58 -34.97 -3.98
C ILE A 24 -24.18 -35.22 -2.58
N HIS A 25 -23.44 -35.95 -1.75
CA HIS A 25 -23.90 -36.30 -0.39
C HIS A 25 -23.60 -35.24 0.69
N ALA A 26 -22.76 -34.26 0.39
CA ALA A 26 -22.38 -33.21 1.34
C ALA A 26 -22.06 -31.88 0.66
N ILE A 27 -22.53 -30.78 1.23
CA ILE A 27 -22.36 -29.42 0.70
C ILE A 27 -20.95 -28.82 0.90
N ARG A 28 -20.13 -29.43 1.76
CA ARG A 28 -18.75 -29.00 2.02
C ARG A 28 -17.77 -30.01 1.42
N VAL A 29 -16.64 -29.49 0.93
CA VAL A 29 -15.48 -30.30 0.57
C VAL A 29 -14.74 -30.63 1.85
N ALA A 30 -14.51 -31.92 2.14
CA ALA A 30 -13.85 -32.33 3.37
C ALA A 30 -12.32 -32.13 3.27
N ALA A 31 -11.63 -32.39 4.37
CA ALA A 31 -10.18 -32.34 4.40
C ALA A 31 -9.59 -33.37 3.44
N GLY A 32 -8.61 -32.98 2.63
CA GLY A 32 -7.97 -33.84 1.63
C GLY A 32 -8.83 -34.20 0.41
N GLU A 33 -10.01 -33.63 0.24
CA GLU A 33 -10.93 -34.01 -0.83
C GLU A 33 -10.97 -33.02 -2.01
N ALA A 34 -10.38 -31.83 -1.91
CA ALA A 34 -10.45 -30.85 -2.98
C ALA A 34 -9.61 -31.28 -4.19
N ASP A 35 -10.23 -31.40 -5.36
CA ASP A 35 -9.55 -31.59 -6.64
C ASP A 35 -8.96 -30.27 -7.19
N LEU A 36 -9.52 -29.12 -6.78
CA LEU A 36 -9.05 -27.79 -7.16
C LEU A 36 -9.18 -26.79 -6.01
N ILE A 37 -8.11 -26.05 -5.75
CA ILE A 37 -8.16 -24.79 -5.00
C ILE A 37 -7.97 -23.63 -5.98
N LEU A 38 -9.04 -22.86 -6.20
CA LEU A 38 -9.00 -21.61 -6.95
C LEU A 38 -8.86 -20.43 -5.97
N GLY A 39 -7.62 -20.06 -5.68
CA GLY A 39 -7.26 -19.03 -4.72
C GLY A 39 -7.29 -17.62 -5.29
N CYS A 40 -8.38 -16.89 -5.15
CA CYS A 40 -8.50 -15.51 -5.66
C CYS A 40 -7.69 -14.47 -4.88
N ASP A 41 -7.20 -14.83 -3.68
CA ASP A 41 -6.26 -14.04 -2.89
C ASP A 41 -5.31 -14.96 -2.10
N LEU A 42 -4.14 -14.44 -1.73
CA LEU A 42 -3.10 -15.22 -1.07
C LEU A 42 -3.46 -15.60 0.39
N VAL A 43 -4.13 -14.71 1.12
CA VAL A 43 -4.37 -14.84 2.57
C VAL A 43 -5.36 -15.95 2.86
N VAL A 44 -6.51 -15.93 2.18
CA VAL A 44 -7.56 -16.94 2.35
C VAL A 44 -7.08 -18.30 1.86
N SER A 45 -6.35 -18.33 0.75
CA SER A 45 -5.74 -19.56 0.22
C SER A 45 -4.72 -20.18 1.18
N GLY A 46 -4.02 -19.35 1.95
CA GLY A 46 -3.07 -19.77 2.99
C GLY A 46 -3.71 -20.23 4.30
N SER A 47 -5.02 -19.99 4.49
CA SER A 47 -5.72 -20.33 5.72
C SER A 47 -5.63 -21.82 6.03
N ALA A 48 -5.68 -22.18 7.31
CA ALA A 48 -5.67 -23.58 7.74
C ALA A 48 -6.82 -24.38 7.10
N GLN A 49 -8.00 -23.76 6.94
CA GLN A 49 -9.16 -24.41 6.33
C GLN A 49 -8.95 -24.69 4.83
N ALA A 50 -8.43 -23.73 4.06
CA ALA A 50 -8.14 -23.94 2.65
C ALA A 50 -7.05 -25.01 2.46
N ARG A 51 -5.96 -24.92 3.24
CA ARG A 51 -4.85 -25.89 3.16
C ARG A 51 -5.27 -27.30 3.57
N ALA A 52 -6.14 -27.44 4.57
CA ALA A 52 -6.63 -28.75 4.99
C ALA A 52 -7.50 -29.45 3.93
N ALA A 53 -8.19 -28.68 3.07
CA ALA A 53 -9.02 -29.24 2.01
C ALA A 53 -8.21 -29.84 0.85
N ILE A 54 -6.95 -29.44 0.67
CA ILE A 54 -6.11 -29.83 -0.47
C ILE A 54 -5.85 -31.34 -0.49
N ARG A 55 -6.19 -32.00 -1.60
CA ARG A 55 -5.71 -33.36 -1.88
C ARG A 55 -4.25 -33.30 -2.35
N ARG A 56 -3.33 -33.50 -1.41
CA ARG A 56 -1.88 -33.32 -1.63
C ARG A 56 -1.39 -34.15 -2.82
N GLY A 57 -0.67 -33.51 -3.75
CA GLY A 57 -0.07 -34.15 -4.92
C GLY A 57 -1.02 -34.40 -6.10
N GLU A 58 -2.34 -34.29 -5.89
CA GLU A 58 -3.35 -34.56 -6.93
C GLU A 58 -4.17 -33.32 -7.29
N ALA A 59 -4.42 -32.44 -6.31
CA ALA A 59 -5.23 -31.25 -6.51
C ALA A 59 -4.51 -30.20 -7.37
N GLY A 60 -5.24 -29.59 -8.30
CA GLY A 60 -4.82 -28.33 -8.91
C GLY A 60 -4.88 -27.20 -7.87
N VAL A 61 -3.79 -26.46 -7.69
CA VAL A 61 -3.78 -25.31 -6.76
C VAL A 61 -3.32 -24.09 -7.54
N VAL A 62 -4.23 -23.15 -7.81
CA VAL A 62 -3.93 -21.90 -8.52
C VAL A 62 -4.19 -20.74 -7.58
N VAL A 63 -3.18 -19.93 -7.28
CA VAL A 63 -3.27 -18.86 -6.27
C VAL A 63 -2.83 -17.52 -6.84
N ASN A 64 -3.71 -16.53 -6.69
CA ASN A 64 -3.43 -15.14 -7.01
C ASN A 64 -2.48 -14.54 -5.96
N THR A 65 -1.32 -14.05 -6.40
CA THR A 65 -0.28 -13.53 -5.52
C THR A 65 -0.39 -12.04 -5.23
N ALA A 66 -1.44 -11.39 -5.72
CA ALA A 66 -1.66 -9.98 -5.44
C ALA A 66 -1.80 -9.77 -3.92
N GLU A 67 -0.99 -8.87 -3.37
CA GLU A 67 -1.01 -8.55 -1.94
C GLU A 67 -2.21 -7.65 -1.65
N ILE A 68 -3.34 -8.28 -1.36
CA ILE A 68 -4.56 -7.60 -0.92
C ILE A 68 -4.59 -7.68 0.61
N TYR A 69 -4.53 -6.53 1.26
CA TYR A 69 -4.53 -6.44 2.72
C TYR A 69 -5.95 -6.71 3.27
N PRO A 70 -6.12 -7.69 4.19
CA PRO A 70 -7.40 -7.94 4.83
C PRO A 70 -7.88 -6.76 5.68
N GLY A 71 -9.16 -6.77 6.07
CA GLY A 71 -9.72 -5.71 6.93
C GLY A 71 -8.99 -5.56 8.28
N GLU A 72 -8.32 -6.60 8.78
CA GLU A 72 -7.52 -6.57 10.01
C GLU A 72 -6.32 -5.60 9.93
N PHE A 73 -5.81 -5.30 8.73
CA PHE A 73 -4.78 -4.26 8.52
C PHE A 73 -5.22 -2.89 9.07
N THR A 74 -6.52 -2.61 9.15
CA THR A 74 -7.01 -1.34 9.69
C THR A 74 -6.70 -1.13 11.18
N ARG A 75 -6.29 -2.18 11.90
CA ARG A 75 -5.99 -2.16 13.33
C ARG A 75 -4.50 -2.15 13.65
N ASP A 76 -3.65 -2.60 12.73
CA ASP A 76 -2.20 -2.64 12.88
C ASP A 76 -1.54 -1.88 11.74
N ALA A 77 -0.97 -0.72 12.08
CA ALA A 77 -0.35 0.16 11.10
C ALA A 77 0.95 -0.42 10.52
N ASP A 78 1.63 -1.32 11.24
CA ASP A 78 2.90 -1.95 10.85
C ASP A 78 2.72 -3.35 10.26
N PHE A 79 1.46 -3.76 10.05
CA PHE A 79 1.16 -5.07 9.48
C PHE A 79 1.80 -5.21 8.09
N THR A 80 2.67 -6.21 7.99
CA THR A 80 3.24 -6.69 6.73
C THR A 80 2.62 -8.04 6.41
N LEU A 81 2.21 -8.23 5.15
CA LEU A 81 1.71 -9.54 4.74
C LEU A 81 2.90 -10.48 4.56
N PRO A 82 2.99 -11.61 5.30
CA PRO A 82 4.10 -12.54 5.18
C PRO A 82 3.95 -13.43 3.93
N SER A 83 3.85 -12.82 2.75
CA SER A 83 3.53 -13.46 1.48
C SER A 83 4.40 -14.67 1.17
N ALA A 84 5.71 -14.59 1.43
CA ALA A 84 6.64 -15.69 1.22
C ALA A 84 6.36 -16.89 2.14
N ALA A 85 6.03 -16.64 3.41
CA ALA A 85 5.70 -17.70 4.35
C ALA A 85 4.36 -18.37 3.98
N ILE A 86 3.39 -17.59 3.53
CA ILE A 86 2.09 -18.10 3.07
C ILE A 86 2.26 -18.98 1.82
N LYS A 87 3.02 -18.52 0.82
CA LYS A 87 3.31 -19.32 -0.39
C LYS A 87 3.95 -20.66 -0.03
N ARG A 88 4.98 -20.65 0.82
CA ARG A 88 5.63 -21.88 1.30
C ARG A 88 4.65 -22.81 2.00
N ALA A 89 3.75 -22.28 2.83
CA ALA A 89 2.74 -23.08 3.51
C ALA A 89 1.73 -23.73 2.54
N ILE A 90 1.39 -23.04 1.45
CA ILE A 90 0.54 -23.57 0.37
C ILE A 90 1.29 -24.64 -0.42
N GLU A 91 2.54 -24.37 -0.83
CA GLU A 91 3.40 -25.33 -1.55
C GLU A 91 3.56 -26.63 -0.75
N GLN A 92 3.80 -26.53 0.56
CA GLN A 92 3.91 -27.70 1.44
C GLN A 92 2.61 -28.53 1.48
N ALA A 93 1.45 -27.86 1.46
CA ALA A 93 0.15 -28.54 1.48
C ALA A 93 -0.20 -29.15 0.12
N ALA A 94 0.12 -28.46 -0.98
CA ALA A 94 -0.17 -28.89 -2.35
C ALA A 94 0.80 -29.94 -2.89
N GLY A 95 2.07 -29.91 -2.47
CA GLY A 95 3.16 -30.56 -3.19
C GLY A 95 3.55 -29.77 -4.45
N ASP A 96 3.98 -30.46 -5.49
CA ASP A 96 4.50 -29.84 -6.72
C ASP A 96 3.41 -29.20 -7.62
N GLY A 97 2.14 -29.30 -7.24
CA GLY A 97 0.99 -28.85 -8.02
C GLY A 97 0.58 -27.38 -7.86
N ALA A 98 1.25 -26.61 -7.00
CA ALA A 98 0.90 -25.21 -6.74
C ALA A 98 1.41 -24.26 -7.84
N ARG A 99 0.50 -23.46 -8.39
CA ARG A 99 0.76 -22.43 -9.41
C ARG A 99 0.42 -21.06 -8.83
N PHE A 100 1.39 -20.15 -8.88
CA PHE A 100 1.27 -18.80 -8.35
C PHE A 100 1.30 -17.78 -9.48
N ILE A 101 0.32 -16.89 -9.53
CA ILE A 101 0.19 -15.90 -10.60
C ILE A 101 -0.29 -14.56 -10.06
N ASN A 102 0.23 -13.44 -10.57
CA ASN A 102 -0.31 -12.12 -10.25
C ASN A 102 -1.50 -11.79 -11.16
N ALA A 103 -2.60 -12.54 -10.99
CA ALA A 103 -3.79 -12.40 -11.82
C ALA A 103 -4.41 -11.00 -11.71
N THR A 104 -4.39 -10.38 -10.52
CA THR A 104 -4.88 -9.00 -10.35
C THR A 104 -4.05 -7.99 -11.15
N GLY A 105 -2.72 -8.08 -11.10
CA GLY A 105 -1.85 -7.20 -11.85
C GLY A 105 -2.04 -7.37 -13.36
N MET A 106 -2.12 -8.61 -13.84
CA MET A 106 -2.33 -8.94 -15.25
C MET A 106 -3.71 -8.48 -15.74
N ALA A 107 -4.78 -8.79 -15.01
CA ALA A 107 -6.14 -8.34 -15.34
C ALA A 107 -6.25 -6.82 -15.38
N THR A 108 -5.63 -6.12 -14.42
CA THR A 108 -5.60 -4.64 -14.41
C THR A 108 -4.84 -4.09 -15.62
N ALA A 109 -3.70 -4.68 -15.99
CA ALA A 109 -2.94 -4.21 -17.14
C ALA A 109 -3.68 -4.42 -18.47
N LEU A 110 -4.26 -5.60 -18.65
CA LEU A 110 -4.94 -6.02 -19.88
C LEU A 110 -6.32 -5.39 -20.05
N LEU A 111 -7.10 -5.30 -18.97
CA LEU A 111 -8.53 -4.95 -19.01
C LEU A 111 -8.86 -3.69 -18.21
N GLY A 112 -7.87 -3.05 -17.56
CA GLY A 112 -8.09 -1.83 -16.80
C GLY A 112 -8.80 -2.03 -15.45
N ASN A 113 -9.18 -3.26 -15.10
CA ASN A 113 -10.01 -3.53 -13.93
C ASN A 113 -9.52 -4.77 -13.16
N SER A 114 -9.26 -4.59 -11.86
CA SER A 114 -8.83 -5.67 -10.95
C SER A 114 -9.93 -6.70 -10.66
N ILE A 115 -11.20 -6.34 -10.83
CA ILE A 115 -12.35 -7.25 -10.63
C ILE A 115 -12.29 -8.43 -11.62
N ALA A 116 -11.73 -8.20 -12.81
CA ALA A 116 -11.55 -9.24 -13.82
C ALA A 116 -10.59 -10.37 -13.40
N ALA A 117 -9.84 -10.21 -12.30
CA ALA A 117 -8.88 -11.20 -11.81
C ALA A 117 -9.51 -12.57 -11.51
N ASN A 118 -10.74 -12.61 -10.97
CA ASN A 118 -11.40 -13.88 -10.63
C ASN A 118 -11.71 -14.70 -11.89
N MET A 119 -12.21 -14.04 -12.94
CA MET A 119 -12.47 -14.69 -14.23
C MET A 119 -11.18 -15.08 -14.96
N PHE A 120 -10.14 -14.26 -14.84
CA PHE A 120 -8.80 -14.61 -15.32
C PHE A 120 -8.27 -15.87 -14.63
N MET A 121 -8.39 -15.96 -13.30
CA MET A 121 -8.01 -17.15 -12.53
C MET A 121 -8.78 -18.39 -12.99
N LEU A 122 -10.10 -18.26 -13.20
CA LEU A 122 -10.92 -19.37 -13.70
C LEU A 122 -10.45 -19.86 -15.08
N GLY A 123 -10.15 -18.93 -16.00
CA GLY A 123 -9.62 -19.27 -17.33
C GLY A 123 -8.25 -19.95 -17.26
N TYR A 124 -7.38 -19.48 -16.38
CA TYR A 124 -6.07 -20.07 -16.14
C TYR A 124 -6.19 -21.50 -15.60
N ALA A 125 -7.05 -21.73 -14.60
CA ALA A 125 -7.30 -23.05 -14.04
C ALA A 125 -7.97 -24.01 -15.03
N TRP A 126 -8.93 -23.51 -15.82
CA TRP A 126 -9.60 -24.29 -16.87
C TRP A 126 -8.61 -24.76 -17.94
N GLN A 127 -7.69 -23.89 -18.38
CA GLN A 127 -6.71 -24.23 -19.41
C GLN A 127 -5.71 -25.31 -18.97
N HIS A 128 -5.47 -25.42 -17.66
CA HIS A 128 -4.68 -26.51 -17.06
C HIS A 128 -5.49 -27.80 -16.82
N GLY A 129 -6.78 -27.83 -17.18
CA GLY A 129 -7.63 -29.00 -17.05
C GLY A 129 -8.23 -29.23 -15.66
N PHE A 130 -8.13 -28.25 -14.75
CA PHE A 130 -8.61 -28.42 -13.37
C PHE A 130 -10.12 -28.21 -13.21
N VAL A 131 -10.78 -27.61 -14.20
CA VAL A 131 -12.22 -27.31 -14.15
C VAL A 131 -12.95 -28.30 -15.08
N PRO A 132 -13.80 -29.19 -14.56
CA PRO A 132 -14.43 -30.27 -15.33
C PRO A 132 -15.70 -29.79 -16.05
N LEU A 133 -15.59 -28.70 -16.81
CA LEU A 133 -16.69 -28.10 -17.58
C LEU A 133 -16.19 -27.67 -18.96
N ASP A 134 -17.07 -27.71 -19.97
CA ASP A 134 -16.74 -27.20 -21.30
C ASP A 134 -16.58 -25.67 -21.30
N ASP A 135 -15.72 -25.13 -22.16
CA ASP A 135 -15.56 -23.66 -22.26
C ASP A 135 -16.83 -22.98 -22.76
N ALA A 136 -17.56 -23.60 -23.69
CA ALA A 136 -18.86 -23.12 -24.15
C ALA A 136 -19.86 -22.97 -22.98
N SER A 137 -19.85 -23.89 -22.01
CA SER A 137 -20.72 -23.83 -20.83
C SER A 137 -20.34 -22.68 -19.91
N LEU A 138 -19.03 -22.44 -19.72
CA LEU A 138 -18.54 -21.32 -18.91
C LEU A 138 -18.85 -19.96 -19.55
N LEU A 139 -18.60 -19.82 -20.86
CA LEU A 139 -18.92 -18.60 -21.59
C LEU A 139 -20.43 -18.32 -21.57
N ARG A 140 -21.26 -19.36 -21.75
CA ARG A 140 -22.72 -19.21 -21.64
C ARG A 140 -23.16 -18.79 -20.24
N ALA A 141 -22.52 -19.30 -19.19
CA ALA A 141 -22.82 -18.88 -17.82
C ALA A 141 -22.48 -17.40 -17.57
N ILE A 142 -21.40 -16.88 -18.17
CA ILE A 142 -21.05 -15.45 -18.12
C ILE A 142 -22.14 -14.63 -18.81
N GLU A 143 -22.60 -15.04 -20.00
CA GLU A 143 -23.69 -14.37 -20.71
C GLU A 143 -24.99 -14.34 -19.89
N LEU A 144 -25.35 -15.47 -19.28
CA LEU A 144 -26.56 -15.59 -18.46
C LEU A 144 -26.50 -14.75 -17.18
N ASN A 145 -25.31 -14.53 -16.63
CA ASN A 145 -25.12 -13.64 -15.48
C ASN A 145 -25.41 -12.18 -15.84
N GLY A 146 -25.15 -11.77 -17.08
CA GLY A 146 -25.51 -10.46 -17.62
C GLY A 146 -24.62 -9.28 -17.18
N GLU A 147 -23.77 -9.46 -16.17
CA GLU A 147 -22.91 -8.40 -15.65
C GLU A 147 -21.56 -8.36 -16.37
N ALA A 148 -21.23 -7.20 -16.97
CA ALA A 148 -19.95 -6.95 -17.64
C ALA A 148 -19.48 -8.11 -18.54
N VAL A 149 -20.41 -8.69 -19.32
CA VAL A 149 -20.25 -9.94 -20.07
C VAL A 149 -18.98 -9.94 -20.93
N GLU A 150 -18.74 -8.85 -21.66
CA GLU A 150 -17.55 -8.72 -22.51
C GLU A 150 -16.25 -8.76 -21.70
N MET A 151 -16.16 -7.97 -20.63
CA MET A 151 -14.97 -7.95 -19.75
C MET A 151 -14.71 -9.32 -19.14
N ASN A 152 -15.74 -9.98 -18.60
CA ASN A 152 -15.62 -11.29 -17.98
C ASN A 152 -15.22 -12.38 -18.99
N SER A 153 -15.74 -12.32 -20.21
CA SER A 153 -15.36 -13.21 -21.30
C SER A 153 -13.91 -12.99 -21.73
N GLN A 154 -13.48 -11.74 -21.89
CA GLN A 154 -12.09 -11.41 -22.21
C GLN A 154 -11.13 -11.81 -21.08
N ALA A 155 -11.52 -11.63 -19.82
CA ALA A 155 -10.74 -12.04 -18.67
C ALA A 155 -10.50 -13.55 -18.65
N PHE A 156 -11.55 -14.35 -18.87
CA PHE A 156 -11.44 -15.79 -19.01
C PHE A 156 -10.48 -16.19 -20.14
N LEU A 157 -10.61 -15.57 -21.33
CA LEU A 157 -9.73 -15.83 -22.47
C LEU A 157 -8.27 -15.43 -22.20
N TRP A 158 -8.01 -14.31 -21.52
CA TRP A 158 -6.67 -13.91 -21.14
C TRP A 158 -6.06 -14.84 -20.10
N GLY A 159 -6.86 -15.33 -19.15
CA GLY A 159 -6.46 -16.38 -18.21
C GLY A 159 -5.98 -17.64 -18.94
N ARG A 160 -6.75 -18.08 -19.94
CA ARG A 160 -6.38 -19.21 -20.81
C ARG A 160 -5.07 -18.95 -21.55
N ARG A 161 -4.92 -17.79 -22.18
CA ARG A 161 -3.68 -17.41 -22.88
C ARG A 161 -2.47 -17.42 -21.95
N ALA A 162 -2.61 -16.91 -20.73
CA ALA A 162 -1.52 -16.88 -19.76
C ALA A 162 -1.12 -18.27 -19.24
N ALA A 163 -2.06 -19.22 -19.18
CA ALA A 163 -1.77 -20.62 -18.88
C ALA A 163 -1.07 -21.35 -20.04
N ALA A 164 -1.34 -20.95 -21.29
CA ALA A 164 -0.71 -21.50 -22.48
C ALA A 164 0.68 -20.91 -22.75
N ASP A 165 0.82 -19.59 -22.64
CA ASP A 165 2.07 -18.86 -22.87
C ASP A 165 2.13 -17.60 -22.00
N MET A 166 2.82 -17.73 -20.86
CA MET A 166 2.98 -16.64 -19.91
C MET A 166 3.90 -15.55 -20.44
N GLU A 167 4.95 -15.91 -21.17
CA GLU A 167 5.97 -14.98 -21.65
C GLU A 167 5.39 -14.05 -22.71
N ALA A 168 4.57 -14.58 -23.64
CA ALA A 168 3.88 -13.77 -24.62
C ALA A 168 2.90 -12.77 -23.99
N VAL A 169 2.15 -13.19 -22.97
CA VAL A 169 1.24 -12.30 -22.24
C VAL A 169 2.02 -11.21 -21.49
N ALA A 170 3.13 -11.56 -20.84
CA ALA A 170 3.98 -10.61 -20.15
C ALA A 170 4.62 -9.59 -21.12
N ALA A 171 5.09 -10.05 -22.29
CA ALA A 171 5.63 -9.20 -23.34
C ALA A 171 4.56 -8.23 -23.90
N PHE A 172 3.34 -8.73 -24.13
CA PHE A 172 2.22 -7.90 -24.57
C PHE A 172 1.88 -6.81 -23.55
N ILE A 173 1.79 -7.15 -22.26
CA ILE A 173 1.59 -6.19 -21.17
C ILE A 173 2.71 -5.14 -21.15
N GLY A 174 3.97 -5.58 -21.30
CA GLY A 174 5.13 -4.68 -21.38
C GLY A 174 5.02 -3.68 -22.54
N GLY A 175 4.55 -4.14 -23.71
CA GLY A 175 4.33 -3.30 -24.89
C GLY A 175 3.23 -2.24 -24.74
N LEU A 176 2.26 -2.45 -23.83
CA LEU A 176 1.20 -1.47 -23.54
C LEU A 176 1.70 -0.27 -22.73
N GLY A 177 2.95 -0.27 -22.25
CA GLY A 177 3.47 0.75 -21.32
C GLY A 177 2.76 0.75 -19.95
N ARG A 178 1.90 -0.25 -19.71
CA ARG A 178 1.18 -0.49 -18.47
C ARG A 178 1.94 -1.57 -17.72
N SER A 179 3.03 -1.21 -17.04
CA SER A 179 3.76 -2.16 -16.21
C SER A 179 3.38 -1.99 -14.73
N PRO A 180 2.41 -2.76 -14.22
CA PRO A 180 2.31 -3.05 -12.79
C PRO A 180 3.24 -4.20 -12.37
N LEU A 181 4.02 -4.76 -13.31
CA LEU A 181 4.78 -6.01 -13.15
C LEU A 181 6.28 -5.82 -12.92
N ALA A 182 6.80 -4.58 -12.90
CA ALA A 182 8.15 -4.38 -12.41
C ALA A 182 8.14 -4.61 -10.89
N PRO A 183 8.82 -5.63 -10.33
CA PRO A 183 9.25 -5.54 -8.94
C PRO A 183 9.94 -4.20 -8.81
N LYS A 184 9.53 -3.37 -7.83
CA LYS A 184 10.26 -2.13 -7.52
C LYS A 184 11.71 -2.54 -7.40
N ALA A 185 12.54 -2.13 -8.37
CA ALA A 185 13.97 -2.31 -8.27
C ALA A 185 14.39 -1.80 -6.90
N THR A 186 15.27 -2.53 -6.21
CA THR A 186 15.79 -2.14 -4.91
C THR A 186 16.35 -0.72 -5.04
N GLN A 187 15.55 0.27 -4.64
CA GLN A 187 15.86 1.66 -4.86
C GLN A 187 17.11 1.97 -4.06
N THR A 188 18.18 2.40 -4.74
CA THR A 188 19.41 2.80 -4.05
C THR A 188 19.13 4.01 -3.14
N LEU A 189 19.98 4.24 -2.13
CA LEU A 189 19.80 5.39 -1.23
C LEU A 189 19.83 6.71 -2.02
N GLU A 190 20.71 6.80 -3.02
CA GLU A 190 20.80 7.94 -3.93
C GLU A 190 19.51 8.14 -4.75
N GLU A 191 18.95 7.07 -5.33
CA GLU A 191 17.68 7.13 -6.06
C GLU A 191 16.51 7.54 -5.15
N LEU A 192 16.52 7.06 -3.91
CA LEU A 192 15.52 7.39 -2.88
C LEU A 192 15.57 8.88 -2.52
N ILE A 193 16.76 9.43 -2.31
CA ILE A 193 16.97 10.86 -2.04
C ILE A 193 16.58 11.70 -3.25
N ALA A 194 17.01 11.31 -4.46
CA ALA A 194 16.71 12.04 -5.69
C ALA A 194 15.19 12.08 -5.99
N SER A 195 14.51 10.94 -5.84
CA SER A 195 13.06 10.84 -6.01
C SER A 195 12.30 11.76 -5.04
N ARG A 196 12.74 11.83 -3.78
CA ARG A 196 12.15 12.70 -2.75
C ARG A 196 12.40 14.18 -3.00
N ALA A 197 13.61 14.54 -3.42
CA ALA A 197 13.92 15.91 -3.80
C ALA A 197 13.07 16.38 -4.99
N ALA A 198 12.92 15.53 -6.02
CA ALA A 198 12.04 15.81 -7.15
C ALA A 198 10.58 15.99 -6.70
N PHE A 199 10.10 15.10 -5.81
CA PHE A 199 8.76 15.23 -5.22
C PHE A 199 8.60 16.55 -4.47
N LEU A 200 9.54 16.91 -3.58
CA LEU A 200 9.47 18.14 -2.78
C LEU A 200 9.52 19.40 -3.65
N SER A 201 10.25 19.35 -4.77
CA SER A 201 10.27 20.44 -5.75
C SER A 201 8.92 20.63 -6.44
N ALA A 202 8.24 19.53 -6.77
CA ALA A 202 6.89 19.58 -7.34
C ALA A 202 5.83 19.96 -6.29
N TYR A 203 6.00 19.47 -5.07
CA TYR A 203 5.13 19.71 -3.91
C TYR A 203 5.10 21.20 -3.54
N GLU A 204 6.26 21.83 -3.44
CA GLU A 204 6.41 23.24 -3.04
C GLU A 204 7.21 24.00 -4.10
N ASN A 205 8.54 23.93 -4.04
CA ASN A 205 9.47 24.57 -4.96
C ASN A 205 10.91 24.02 -4.80
N ALA A 206 11.83 24.48 -5.67
CA ALA A 206 13.22 24.03 -5.66
C ALA A 206 13.98 24.41 -4.37
N ALA A 207 13.63 25.50 -3.68
CA ALA A 207 14.26 25.87 -2.41
C ALA A 207 13.88 24.90 -1.29
N TYR A 208 12.63 24.42 -1.29
CA TYR A 208 12.15 23.42 -0.34
C TYR A 208 12.85 22.06 -0.53
N ALA A 209 13.06 21.64 -1.79
CA ALA A 209 13.86 20.46 -2.11
C ALA A 209 15.32 20.61 -1.68
N ARG A 210 15.92 21.80 -1.85
CA ARG A 210 17.28 22.07 -1.39
C ARG A 210 17.44 21.95 0.12
N ARG A 211 16.45 22.42 0.91
CA ARG A 211 16.46 22.23 2.37
C ARG A 211 16.54 20.76 2.76
N TYR A 212 15.74 19.91 2.10
CA TYR A 212 15.80 18.46 2.31
C TYR A 212 17.18 17.89 1.97
N LEU A 213 17.72 18.25 0.80
CA LEU A 213 19.03 17.78 0.35
C LEU A 213 20.17 18.23 1.28
N SER A 214 20.14 19.48 1.76
CA SER A 214 21.16 20.00 2.67
C SER A 214 21.14 19.27 4.00
N THR A 215 19.97 19.02 4.58
CA THR A 215 19.86 18.30 5.86
C THR A 215 20.31 16.85 5.70
N VAL A 216 19.90 16.15 4.64
CA VAL A 216 20.33 14.77 4.40
C VAL A 216 21.85 14.69 4.13
N SER A 217 22.42 15.63 3.39
CA SER A 217 23.86 15.67 3.12
C SER A 217 24.66 15.94 4.40
N PHE A 218 24.20 16.87 5.24
CA PHE A 218 24.81 17.15 6.55
C PHE A 218 24.89 15.89 7.43
N ILE A 219 23.81 15.10 7.49
CA ILE A 219 23.80 13.82 8.23
C ILE A 219 24.72 12.79 7.58
N LYS A 220 24.72 12.69 6.24
CA LYS A 220 25.58 11.76 5.50
C LYS A 220 27.07 12.02 5.76
N GLU A 221 27.46 13.29 5.82
CA GLU A 221 28.83 13.70 6.13
C GLU A 221 29.21 13.35 7.57
N ALA A 222 28.35 13.68 8.54
CA ALA A 222 28.58 13.35 9.95
C ALA A 222 28.66 11.83 10.20
N GLU A 223 27.75 11.05 9.62
CA GLU A 223 27.74 9.59 9.73
C GLU A 223 28.99 8.98 9.10
N ARG A 224 29.43 9.48 7.94
CA ARG A 224 30.65 9.00 7.29
C ARG A 224 31.90 9.28 8.12
N GLU A 225 31.97 10.42 8.81
CA GLU A 225 33.11 10.80 9.65
C GLU A 225 33.15 10.00 10.95
N ARG A 226 32.01 9.85 11.63
CA ARG A 226 31.92 9.26 12.97
C ARG A 226 31.75 7.75 12.97
N THR A 227 31.09 7.21 11.94
CA THR A 227 30.75 5.78 11.81
C THR A 227 30.99 5.28 10.38
N PRO A 228 32.26 5.15 9.95
CA PRO A 228 32.58 4.75 8.58
C PRO A 228 31.98 3.38 8.23
N GLY A 229 31.36 3.30 7.05
CA GLY A 229 30.77 2.06 6.53
C GLY A 229 29.26 1.89 6.80
N SER A 230 28.65 2.76 7.61
CA SER A 230 27.20 2.79 7.81
C SER A 230 26.54 3.95 7.06
N LEU A 231 25.30 3.73 6.60
CA LEU A 231 24.42 4.73 5.99
C LEU A 231 22.99 4.64 6.54
N GLU A 232 22.80 3.91 7.64
CA GLU A 232 21.48 3.63 8.19
C GLU A 232 20.85 4.89 8.78
N LEU A 233 21.64 5.76 9.42
CA LEU A 233 21.16 7.03 9.95
C LEU A 233 20.76 7.95 8.80
N THR A 234 21.60 8.07 7.77
CA THR A 234 21.27 8.82 6.55
C THR A 234 19.96 8.33 5.93
N GLN A 235 19.77 7.01 5.83
CA GLN A 235 18.57 6.42 5.28
C GLN A 235 17.33 6.70 6.15
N ALA A 236 17.44 6.58 7.47
CA ALA A 236 16.39 6.91 8.43
C ALA A 236 15.96 8.38 8.30
N VAL A 237 16.93 9.30 8.30
CA VAL A 237 16.69 10.73 8.14
C VAL A 237 16.07 11.06 6.79
N ALA A 238 16.56 10.46 5.70
CA ALA A 238 16.02 10.67 4.37
C ALA A 238 14.53 10.29 4.28
N ARG A 239 14.08 9.28 5.05
CA ARG A 239 12.68 8.85 5.15
C ARG A 239 11.86 9.75 6.07
N ALA A 240 12.36 10.01 7.28
CA ALA A 240 11.71 10.80 8.32
C ALA A 240 11.51 12.25 7.94
N LEU A 241 12.56 12.93 7.48
CA LEU A 241 12.48 14.32 7.08
C LEU A 241 11.50 14.51 5.92
N PHE A 242 11.55 13.64 4.91
CA PHE A 242 10.62 13.70 3.77
C PHE A 242 9.17 13.56 4.23
N LYS A 243 8.88 12.61 5.13
CA LYS A 243 7.53 12.41 5.68
C LYS A 243 7.01 13.65 6.42
N LEU A 244 7.89 14.33 7.17
CA LEU A 244 7.53 15.55 7.89
C LEU A 244 7.33 16.74 6.95
N MET A 245 8.10 16.81 5.86
CA MET A 245 8.03 17.90 4.87
C MET A 245 6.88 17.75 3.86
N ALA A 246 6.56 16.51 3.47
CA ALA A 246 5.54 16.20 2.47
C ALA A 246 4.18 15.85 3.12
N VAL A 247 3.64 16.79 3.89
CA VAL A 247 2.31 16.62 4.50
C VAL A 247 1.22 16.67 3.43
N LYS A 248 0.19 15.82 3.57
CA LYS A 248 -0.96 15.82 2.68
C LYS A 248 -1.93 16.94 3.08
N ASP A 249 -1.52 18.18 2.82
CA ASP A 249 -2.31 19.38 3.04
C ASP A 249 -3.32 19.65 1.91
N GLU A 250 -4.08 20.73 2.04
CA GLU A 250 -5.15 21.08 1.12
C GLU A 250 -4.62 21.36 -0.30
N TYR A 251 -3.45 22.02 -0.39
CA TYR A 251 -2.79 22.32 -1.66
C TYR A 251 -2.32 21.05 -2.36
N GLU A 252 -1.75 20.09 -1.63
CA GLU A 252 -1.30 18.82 -2.18
C GLU A 252 -2.45 17.92 -2.59
N VAL A 253 -3.53 17.86 -1.78
CA VAL A 253 -4.77 17.15 -2.17
C VAL A 253 -5.30 17.73 -3.49
N ALA A 254 -5.35 19.06 -3.60
CA ALA A 254 -5.77 19.73 -4.82
C ALA A 254 -4.86 19.40 -6.00
N ARG A 255 -3.54 19.41 -5.81
CA ARG A 255 -2.56 19.04 -6.85
C ARG A 255 -2.79 17.60 -7.34
N LEU A 256 -2.96 16.64 -6.43
CA LEU A 256 -3.17 15.23 -6.78
C LEU A 256 -4.46 14.98 -7.58
N TYR A 257 -5.53 15.75 -7.35
CA TYR A 257 -6.74 15.65 -8.18
C TYR A 257 -6.60 16.31 -9.55
N THR A 258 -5.65 17.23 -9.71
CA THR A 258 -5.59 18.15 -10.85
C THR A 258 -4.33 18.06 -11.70
N ASP A 259 -3.34 17.25 -11.30
CA ASP A 259 -2.11 17.00 -12.07
C ASP A 259 -2.32 16.10 -13.30
N GLY A 260 -3.57 15.66 -13.52
CA GLY A 260 -3.99 14.85 -14.66
C GLY A 260 -3.86 13.35 -14.44
N SER A 261 -3.12 12.90 -13.41
CA SER A 261 -3.00 11.46 -13.08
C SER A 261 -4.35 10.88 -12.69
N PHE A 262 -5.10 11.59 -11.83
CA PHE A 262 -6.45 11.21 -11.42
C PHE A 262 -7.41 11.10 -12.61
N ALA A 263 -7.44 12.11 -13.48
CA ALA A 263 -8.33 12.10 -14.65
C ALA A 263 -7.99 10.96 -15.62
N LYS A 264 -6.70 10.68 -15.86
CA LYS A 264 -6.25 9.54 -16.66
C LYS A 264 -6.66 8.22 -16.05
N GLN A 265 -6.48 8.05 -14.74
CA GLN A 265 -6.85 6.83 -14.03
C GLN A 265 -8.36 6.59 -14.11
N VAL A 266 -9.16 7.64 -13.91
CA VAL A 266 -10.62 7.54 -14.01
C VAL A 266 -11.05 7.18 -15.44
N ALA A 267 -10.52 7.85 -16.46
CA ALA A 267 -10.84 7.56 -17.86
C ALA A 267 -10.39 6.16 -18.32
N GLN A 268 -9.37 5.58 -17.68
CA GLN A 268 -8.93 4.20 -17.92
C GLN A 268 -9.81 3.16 -17.23
N THR A 269 -10.51 3.53 -16.16
CA THR A 269 -11.25 2.60 -15.31
C THR A 269 -12.76 2.60 -15.60
N PHE A 270 -13.31 3.75 -16.00
CA PHE A 270 -14.74 3.94 -16.15
C PHE A 270 -15.09 4.54 -17.52
N GLU A 271 -16.15 4.03 -18.13
CA GLU A 271 -16.71 4.53 -19.39
C GLU A 271 -17.91 5.47 -19.14
N GLY A 272 -18.17 6.37 -20.09
CA GLY A 272 -19.34 7.28 -20.08
C GLY A 272 -19.12 8.65 -19.44
N ASP A 273 -20.22 9.40 -19.30
CA ASP A 273 -20.22 10.76 -18.73
C ASP A 273 -20.19 10.72 -17.20
N LEU A 274 -18.98 10.85 -16.64
CA LEU A 274 -18.76 10.75 -15.20
C LEU A 274 -19.04 12.07 -14.47
N ARG A 275 -19.75 11.97 -13.34
CA ARG A 275 -19.98 13.08 -12.41
C ARG A 275 -19.24 12.84 -11.11
N PHE A 276 -18.45 13.81 -10.68
CA PHE A 276 -17.69 13.73 -9.43
C PHE A 276 -18.41 14.40 -8.27
N GLU A 277 -18.54 13.67 -7.16
CA GLU A 277 -18.95 14.20 -5.86
C GLU A 277 -17.84 13.94 -4.85
N PHE A 278 -17.47 14.95 -4.08
CA PHE A 278 -16.37 14.91 -3.11
C PHE A 278 -16.91 15.04 -1.69
N HIS A 279 -16.61 14.06 -0.84
CA HIS A 279 -16.94 14.14 0.58
C HIS A 279 -15.74 14.65 1.38
N LEU A 280 -15.75 15.95 1.69
CA LEU A 280 -14.64 16.65 2.36
C LEU A 280 -15.07 17.16 3.72
N ALA A 281 -14.13 17.29 4.65
CA ALA A 281 -14.33 17.99 5.91
C ALA A 281 -13.34 19.17 5.97
N PRO A 282 -13.65 20.31 5.31
CA PRO A 282 -12.72 21.43 5.24
C PRO A 282 -12.37 21.95 6.64
N PRO A 283 -11.11 22.25 6.96
CA PRO A 283 -10.74 22.62 8.33
C PRO A 283 -11.35 23.95 8.80
N ILE A 284 -11.64 24.88 7.88
CA ILE A 284 -12.17 26.22 8.18
C ILE A 284 -13.70 26.27 8.06
N LEU A 285 -14.27 25.63 7.04
CA LEU A 285 -15.71 25.67 6.72
C LEU A 285 -16.45 24.37 7.09
N GLY A 286 -15.74 23.39 7.64
CA GLY A 286 -16.28 22.07 7.95
C GLY A 286 -17.15 22.07 9.19
N ARG A 287 -18.18 21.24 9.16
CA ARG A 287 -19.06 21.00 10.31
C ARG A 287 -18.33 20.13 11.32
N LYS A 288 -18.62 20.33 12.61
CA LYS A 288 -18.19 19.45 13.69
C LYS A 288 -19.40 18.79 14.34
N ASN A 289 -19.26 17.53 14.77
CA ASN A 289 -20.29 16.85 15.54
C ASN A 289 -20.27 17.32 17.00
N ALA A 290 -21.20 16.80 17.83
CA ALA A 290 -21.28 17.14 19.26
C ALA A 290 -20.01 16.77 20.06
N ARG A 291 -19.15 15.89 19.53
CA ARG A 291 -17.86 15.50 20.12
C ARG A 291 -16.69 16.35 19.61
N GLY A 292 -16.95 17.36 18.77
CA GLY A 292 -15.94 18.23 18.18
C GLY A 292 -15.21 17.64 16.97
N GLU A 293 -15.63 16.47 16.48
CA GLU A 293 -14.99 15.77 15.36
C GLU A 293 -15.52 16.30 14.02
N ALA A 294 -14.65 16.35 13.01
CA ALA A 294 -14.99 16.87 11.70
C ALA A 294 -15.99 15.95 10.97
N VAL A 295 -17.05 16.54 10.43
CA VAL A 295 -18.10 15.85 9.66
C VAL A 295 -17.88 16.10 8.18
N LYS A 296 -17.95 15.03 7.37
CA LYS A 296 -17.84 15.13 5.93
C LYS A 296 -19.09 15.79 5.34
N THR A 297 -18.86 16.74 4.45
CA THR A 297 -19.88 17.42 3.66
C THR A 297 -19.66 17.06 2.19
N SER A 298 -20.76 16.86 1.46
CA SER A 298 -20.75 16.64 0.02
C SER A 298 -20.50 17.93 -0.75
N PHE A 299 -19.59 17.88 -1.71
CA PHE A 299 -19.32 18.94 -2.67
C PHE A 299 -19.47 18.39 -4.08
N GLY A 300 -20.27 19.06 -4.91
CA GLY A 300 -20.50 18.63 -6.29
C GLY A 300 -19.31 18.86 -7.23
N PRO A 301 -19.51 18.66 -8.55
CA PRO A 301 -18.44 18.69 -9.55
C PRO A 301 -17.62 19.99 -9.61
N TRP A 302 -18.19 21.12 -9.19
CA TRP A 302 -17.50 22.42 -9.15
C TRP A 302 -16.21 22.39 -8.32
N MET A 303 -16.12 21.46 -7.35
CA MET A 303 -14.95 21.29 -6.50
C MET A 303 -13.69 20.96 -7.29
N MET A 304 -13.80 20.32 -8.46
CA MET A 304 -12.64 20.08 -9.34
C MET A 304 -12.02 21.40 -9.83
N THR A 305 -12.85 22.39 -10.15
CA THR A 305 -12.39 23.74 -10.53
C THR A 305 -11.76 24.46 -9.33
N ALA A 306 -12.34 24.29 -8.13
CA ALA A 306 -11.77 24.84 -6.91
C ALA A 306 -10.40 24.23 -6.59
N PHE A 307 -10.23 22.91 -6.74
CA PHE A 307 -8.93 22.26 -6.62
C PHE A 307 -7.93 22.77 -7.65
N LYS A 308 -8.34 23.02 -8.90
CA LYS A 308 -7.43 23.58 -9.92
C LYS A 308 -6.90 24.95 -9.51
N ALA A 309 -7.77 25.79 -8.95
CA ALA A 309 -7.37 27.10 -8.42
C ALA A 309 -6.44 26.92 -7.21
N LEU A 310 -6.83 26.09 -6.24
CA LEU A 310 -6.09 25.87 -5.01
C LEU A 310 -4.69 25.30 -5.27
N ALA A 311 -4.54 24.35 -6.19
CA ALA A 311 -3.26 23.76 -6.57
C ALA A 311 -2.25 24.80 -7.11
N ARG A 312 -2.75 25.86 -7.78
CA ARG A 312 -1.91 26.97 -8.27
C ARG A 312 -1.51 27.94 -7.16
N LEU A 313 -2.26 27.97 -6.07
CA LEU A 313 -2.00 28.81 -4.90
C LEU A 313 -1.07 28.15 -3.87
N LYS A 314 -0.42 27.02 -4.23
CA LYS A 314 0.54 26.33 -3.34
C LYS A 314 1.67 27.22 -2.84
N PHE A 315 2.06 28.26 -3.59
CA PHE A 315 3.08 29.22 -3.18
C PHE A 315 2.68 30.07 -1.96
N LEU A 316 1.39 30.07 -1.58
CA LEU A 316 0.94 30.70 -0.35
C LEU A 316 1.31 29.88 0.88
N ARG A 317 1.65 28.59 0.74
CA ARG A 317 1.98 27.69 1.85
C ARG A 317 3.04 28.30 2.76
N ALA A 318 2.81 28.23 4.07
CA ALA A 318 3.70 28.79 5.09
C ALA A 318 3.98 30.31 5.00
N THR A 319 3.23 31.05 4.18
CA THR A 319 3.23 32.52 4.16
C THR A 319 2.12 33.08 5.07
N PRO A 320 2.12 34.39 5.40
CA PRO A 320 1.01 35.01 6.12
C PRO A 320 -0.35 34.91 5.40
N PHE A 321 -0.35 34.66 4.09
CA PHE A 321 -1.56 34.46 3.29
C PHE A 321 -2.06 33.01 3.27
N ASP A 322 -1.37 32.10 3.96
CA ASP A 322 -1.80 30.71 4.15
C ASP A 322 -2.93 30.63 5.19
N ILE A 323 -4.17 30.71 4.72
CA ILE A 323 -5.35 30.60 5.60
C ILE A 323 -5.41 29.26 6.34
N PHE A 324 -4.93 28.17 5.72
CA PHE A 324 -4.91 26.83 6.32
C PHE A 324 -3.78 26.70 7.35
N GLY A 325 -2.68 27.43 7.13
CA GLY A 325 -1.50 27.51 7.99
C GLY A 325 -1.79 28.02 9.41
N TYR A 326 -2.90 28.71 9.64
CA TYR A 326 -3.32 29.19 10.97
C TYR A 326 -3.97 28.10 11.83
N THR A 327 -4.35 26.96 11.26
CA THR A 327 -4.93 25.84 12.03
C THR A 327 -3.91 25.24 12.99
N ALA A 328 -4.41 24.68 14.11
CA ALA A 328 -3.55 24.03 15.10
C ALA A 328 -2.74 22.87 14.49
N GLU A 329 -3.34 22.12 13.55
CA GLU A 329 -2.66 21.01 12.88
C GLU A 329 -1.51 21.49 11.99
N ARG A 330 -1.71 22.53 11.16
CA ARG A 330 -0.61 23.05 10.31
C ARG A 330 0.50 23.71 11.13
N ARG A 331 0.17 24.38 12.23
CA ARG A 331 1.18 24.93 13.17
C ARG A 331 2.01 23.81 13.80
N LEU A 332 1.35 22.72 14.21
CA LEU A 332 2.01 21.55 14.78
C LEU A 332 2.93 20.87 13.76
N GLU A 333 2.49 20.66 12.53
CA GLU A 333 3.32 20.08 11.46
C GLU A 333 4.58 20.90 11.18
N ARG A 334 4.46 22.22 11.13
CA ARG A 334 5.63 23.11 10.99
C ARG A 334 6.58 23.01 12.18
N LYS A 335 6.03 22.94 13.39
CA LYS A 335 6.84 22.73 14.61
C LYS A 335 7.58 21.39 14.57
N LEU A 336 6.96 20.32 14.10
CA LEU A 336 7.59 19.00 14.02
C LEU A 336 8.81 18.98 13.10
N ILE A 337 8.80 19.71 11.98
CA ILE A 337 9.98 19.84 11.12
C ILE A 337 11.11 20.54 11.87
N ALA A 338 10.82 21.66 12.54
CA ALA A 338 11.82 22.41 13.29
C ALA A 338 12.39 21.63 14.48
N ASP A 339 11.52 20.98 15.26
CA ASP A 339 11.92 20.12 16.39
C ASP A 339 12.81 18.97 15.91
N TYR A 340 12.47 18.38 14.75
CA TYR A 340 13.25 17.30 14.17
C TYR A 340 14.63 17.77 13.70
N GLU A 341 14.74 18.93 13.06
CA GLU A 341 16.04 19.51 12.69
C GLU A 341 16.91 19.83 13.91
N ILE A 342 16.32 20.28 15.02
CA ILE A 342 17.04 20.47 16.30
C ILE A 342 17.54 19.13 16.83
N LEU A 343 16.70 18.09 16.83
CA LEU A 343 17.09 16.73 17.24
C LEU A 343 18.25 16.21 16.39
N LEU A 344 18.21 16.43 15.07
CA LEU A 344 19.28 16.01 14.16
C LEU A 344 20.62 16.67 14.48
N ASN A 345 20.62 17.96 14.84
CA ASN A 345 21.85 18.63 15.28
C ASN A 345 22.39 18.01 16.57
N GLU A 346 21.53 17.73 17.55
CA GLU A 346 21.94 17.08 18.80
C GLU A 346 22.49 15.66 18.58
N ILE A 347 21.90 14.90 17.64
CA ILE A 347 22.40 13.60 17.22
C ILE A 347 23.82 13.73 16.66
N VAL A 348 24.05 14.67 15.73
CA VAL A 348 25.36 14.87 15.09
C VAL A 348 26.44 15.27 16.09
N GLU A 349 26.13 16.13 17.06
CA GLU A 349 27.09 16.58 18.08
C GLU A 349 27.64 15.42 18.94
N ARG A 350 26.87 14.35 19.09
CA ARG A 350 27.17 13.24 20.01
C ARG A 350 27.39 11.91 19.32
N LEU A 351 27.27 11.86 17.99
CA LEU A 351 27.33 10.63 17.22
C LEU A 351 28.67 9.91 17.41
N SER A 352 28.61 8.64 17.79
CA SER A 352 29.73 7.73 17.90
C SER A 352 29.33 6.35 17.36
N PRO A 353 30.30 5.45 17.10
CA PRO A 353 29.99 4.07 16.75
C PRO A 353 29.11 3.34 17.79
N ASP A 354 29.31 3.63 19.08
CA ASP A 354 28.63 2.94 20.17
C ASP A 354 27.15 3.32 20.28
N ASN A 355 26.79 4.56 19.95
CA ASN A 355 25.42 5.07 20.06
C ASN A 355 24.68 5.19 18.71
N HIS A 356 25.30 4.71 17.63
CA HIS A 356 24.78 4.82 16.27
C HIS A 356 23.39 4.20 16.13
N ALA A 357 23.19 2.99 16.67
CA ALA A 357 21.89 2.32 16.64
C ALA A 357 20.79 3.13 17.33
N LEU A 358 21.11 3.82 18.43
CA LEU A 358 20.18 4.71 19.12
C LEU A 358 19.89 5.98 18.32
N ALA A 359 20.89 6.55 17.66
CA ALA A 359 20.72 7.67 16.75
C ALA A 359 19.77 7.33 15.59
N VAL A 360 19.92 6.13 15.00
CA VAL A 360 19.02 5.61 13.96
C VAL A 360 17.60 5.50 14.52
N ALA A 361 17.41 4.85 15.67
CA ALA A 361 16.10 4.68 16.29
C ALA A 361 15.42 6.04 16.57
N LEU A 362 16.17 7.03 17.07
CA LEU A 362 15.69 8.40 17.26
C LEU A 362 15.24 9.07 15.95
N ALA A 363 16.06 8.95 14.91
CA ALA A 363 15.76 9.50 13.59
C ALA A 363 14.52 8.85 12.95
N GLU A 364 14.21 7.60 13.29
CA GLU A 364 13.04 6.88 12.76
C GLU A 364 11.71 7.22 13.45
N VAL A 365 11.72 7.79 14.66
CA VAL A 365 10.49 8.07 15.43
C VAL A 365 9.41 8.80 14.62
N PRO A 366 9.70 9.83 13.78
CA PRO A 366 8.68 10.47 12.95
C PRO A 366 7.93 9.53 12.00
N GLN A 367 8.52 8.38 11.63
CA GLN A 367 7.84 7.35 10.83
C GLN A 367 6.64 6.72 11.54
N LYS A 368 6.59 6.82 12.88
CA LYS A 368 5.50 6.31 13.70
C LYS A 368 4.29 7.26 13.76
N ILE A 369 4.47 8.54 13.43
CA ILE A 369 3.38 9.54 13.42
C ILE A 369 2.46 9.31 12.21
N ARG A 370 1.34 8.59 12.38
CA ARG A 370 0.46 8.15 11.28
C ARG A 370 -0.99 8.59 11.48
N GLY A 371 -1.76 8.55 10.39
CA GLY A 371 -3.18 8.91 10.38
C GLY A 371 -3.45 10.41 10.20
N PHE A 372 -4.70 10.80 10.43
CA PHE A 372 -5.21 12.17 10.26
C PHE A 372 -5.99 12.63 11.50
N GLY A 373 -6.03 13.94 11.76
CA GLY A 373 -6.82 14.51 12.86
C GLY A 373 -6.51 13.87 14.22
N HIS A 374 -7.54 13.40 14.92
CA HIS A 374 -7.39 12.80 16.26
C HIS A 374 -6.53 11.52 16.28
N VAL A 375 -6.46 10.76 15.18
CA VAL A 375 -5.58 9.59 15.08
C VAL A 375 -4.11 10.03 15.05
N LYS A 376 -3.80 11.08 14.29
CA LYS A 376 -2.46 11.67 14.21
C LYS A 376 -2.02 12.26 15.54
N LEU A 377 -2.93 12.93 16.26
CA LEU A 377 -2.63 13.50 17.58
C LEU A 377 -2.24 12.42 18.60
N ARG A 378 -3.01 11.33 18.69
CA ARG A 378 -2.68 10.19 19.57
C ARG A 378 -1.35 9.54 19.20
N SER A 379 -1.14 9.30 17.91
CA SER A 379 0.11 8.75 17.39
C SER A 379 1.31 9.66 17.66
N LEU A 380 1.11 10.98 17.60
CA LEU A 380 2.13 11.96 17.93
C LEU A 380 2.50 11.95 19.41
N GLU A 381 1.53 11.85 20.32
CA GLU A 381 1.79 11.76 21.76
C GLU A 381 2.63 10.53 22.09
N ALA A 382 2.29 9.37 21.52
CA ALA A 382 3.08 8.15 21.67
C ALA A 382 4.51 8.33 21.12
N ALA A 383 4.65 8.91 19.93
CA ALA A 383 5.96 9.18 19.32
C ALA A 383 6.81 10.16 20.14
N LYS A 384 6.20 11.17 20.77
CA LYS A 384 6.92 12.10 21.67
C LYS A 384 7.46 11.39 22.91
N ASN A 385 6.65 10.55 23.54
CA ASN A 385 7.08 9.79 24.71
C ASN A 385 8.25 8.85 24.37
N GLU A 386 8.17 8.17 23.22
CA GLU A 386 9.27 7.33 22.74
C GLU A 386 10.52 8.14 22.42
N SER A 387 10.37 9.27 21.72
CA SER A 387 11.49 10.16 21.41
C SER A 387 12.20 10.66 22.67
N HIS A 388 11.45 11.00 23.73
CA HIS A 388 12.03 11.42 25.00
C HIS A 388 12.82 10.28 25.66
N ALA A 389 12.24 9.07 25.72
CA ALA A 389 12.91 7.92 26.32
C ALA A 389 14.22 7.56 25.59
N LEU A 390 14.18 7.53 24.25
CA LEU A 390 15.38 7.27 23.43
C LEU A 390 16.41 8.39 23.55
N LEU A 391 15.98 9.65 23.65
CA LEU A 391 16.88 10.79 23.77
C LEU A 391 17.60 10.80 25.12
N ASP A 392 16.90 10.43 26.19
CA ASP A 392 17.50 10.30 27.51
C ASP A 392 18.55 9.18 27.54
N GLN A 393 18.30 8.05 26.87
CA GLN A 393 19.30 6.98 26.72
C GLN A 393 20.50 7.44 25.88
N PHE A 394 20.26 8.12 24.75
CA PHE A 394 21.31 8.62 23.87
C PHE A 394 22.25 9.60 24.58
N ARG A 395 21.70 10.42 25.48
CA ARG A 395 22.45 11.37 26.32
C ARG A 395 23.24 10.68 27.44
N GLN A 396 22.84 9.49 27.86
CA GLN A 396 23.50 8.74 28.95
C GLN A 396 24.67 7.91 28.44
N GLU A 397 24.53 7.22 27.30
CA GLU A 397 25.60 6.40 26.70
C GLU A 397 26.83 7.24 26.29
N THR A 398 26.65 8.53 26.03
CA THR A 398 27.74 9.46 25.73
C THR A 398 28.50 9.97 26.96
N ARG A 399 28.08 9.66 28.19
CA ARG A 399 28.87 10.06 29.38
C ARG A 399 30.10 9.16 29.47
N PRO A 400 31.33 9.71 29.36
CA PRO A 400 32.52 8.91 29.62
C PRO A 400 32.41 8.39 31.06
N MET A 401 32.48 7.07 31.20
CA MET A 401 32.59 6.40 32.49
C MET A 401 33.83 7.01 33.16
N LYS A 402 33.64 7.79 34.23
CA LYS A 402 34.76 8.26 35.05
C LYS A 402 35.46 7.01 35.54
N ILE A 403 36.64 6.72 34.99
CA ILE A 403 37.55 5.74 35.55
C ILE A 403 37.84 6.24 36.96
N ALA A 404 37.21 5.63 37.95
CA ALA A 404 37.61 5.81 39.33
C ALA A 404 39.00 5.19 39.44
N ALA A 405 39.99 6.04 39.63
CA ALA A 405 41.32 5.61 40.02
C ALA A 405 41.23 5.10 41.47
N GLU A 406 41.54 3.82 41.67
CA GLU A 406 42.13 3.28 42.90
C GLU A 406 43.22 2.29 42.52
#